data_AF-A0AAU9VI27-F1
#
_entry.id   AF-A0AAU9VI27-F1
#
_cell.length_a   1.000
_cell.length_b   1.000
_cell.length_c   1.000
_cell.angle_alpha   90.00
_cell.angle_beta   90.00
_cell.angle_gamma   90.00
#
_symmetry.space_group_name_H-M   'P 1'
#
loop_
_entity.id
_entity.type
_entity.pdbx_description
1 polymer ?
#
loop_
_entity_poly.entity_id
_entity_poly.type
_entity_poly.pdbx_seq_one_letter_code
_entity_poly.pdbx_strand_id
1 'polypeptide(L)'
;MTVYLNEVNQTYFCNFRYKNYLCERKGKTKRGFKTYDEALSWEIFFMNENMGFGELTFKRLSKIFVNDSKNRIMQSTYSNKYNYINARLLPFFGCMKIGEIKPLHVREW
;
A
#
# COMPACT_ATOMS: atom_id res chain seq x y z
N MET A 1 14.10 3.23 15.52
CA MET A 1 14.42 4.57 14.99
C MET A 1 15.32 4.42 13.78
N THR A 2 14.83 4.88 12.64
CA THR A 2 15.37 4.66 11.27
C THR A 2 15.57 5.98 10.53
N VAL A 3 15.25 7.11 11.18
CA VAL A 3 15.46 8.47 10.71
C VAL A 3 16.73 9.02 11.34
N TYR A 4 17.57 9.62 10.51
CA TYR A 4 18.90 10.11 10.83
C TYR A 4 19.07 11.53 10.30
N LEU A 5 19.93 12.32 10.95
CA LEU A 5 20.31 13.66 10.51
C LEU A 5 21.58 13.61 9.67
N ASN A 6 21.61 14.28 8.51
CA ASN A 6 22.84 14.62 7.80
C ASN A 6 23.37 15.95 8.32
N GLU A 7 24.54 15.91 8.93
CA GLU A 7 25.18 17.09 9.54
C GLU A 7 25.67 18.11 8.49
N VAL A 8 26.09 17.65 7.31
CA VAL A 8 26.64 18.52 6.25
C VAL A 8 25.57 19.44 5.63
N ASN A 9 24.36 18.90 5.44
CA ASN A 9 23.29 19.60 4.72
C ASN A 9 22.11 19.99 5.64
N GLN A 10 22.20 19.73 6.95
CA GLN A 10 21.10 19.87 7.92
C GLN A 10 19.77 19.25 7.44
N THR A 11 19.85 18.11 6.73
CA THR A 11 18.67 17.41 6.19
C THR A 11 18.49 16.05 6.84
N TYR A 12 17.26 15.60 6.98
CA TYR A 12 16.94 14.29 7.52
C TYR A 12 16.91 13.23 6.40
N PHE A 13 17.24 12.00 6.75
CA PHE A 13 17.10 10.84 5.87
C PHE A 13 16.54 9.65 6.64
N CYS A 14 15.81 8.79 5.93
CA CYS A 14 15.26 7.56 6.48
C CYS A 14 15.95 6.37 5.82
N ASN A 15 16.45 5.43 6.63
CA ASN A 15 17.08 4.19 6.18
C ASN A 15 16.54 3.00 6.99
N PHE A 16 15.91 2.07 6.31
CA PHE A 16 15.33 0.87 6.94
C PHE A 16 15.34 -0.33 6.00
N ARG A 17 15.17 -1.50 6.59
CA ARG A 17 14.97 -2.76 5.86
C ARG A 17 13.50 -3.16 5.95
N TYR A 18 12.95 -3.65 4.86
CA TYR A 18 11.58 -4.16 4.79
C TYR A 18 11.55 -5.50 4.05
N LYS A 19 10.47 -6.26 4.23
CA LYS A 19 10.19 -7.47 3.45
C LYS A 19 9.20 -7.10 2.35
N ASN A 20 9.56 -7.40 1.11
CA ASN A 20 8.67 -7.19 -0.02
C ASN A 20 7.56 -8.25 -0.04
N TYR A 21 6.59 -8.05 -0.91
CA TYR A 21 5.51 -9.00 -1.19
C TYR A 21 5.99 -10.39 -1.66
N LEU A 22 7.22 -10.52 -2.17
CA LEU A 22 7.90 -11.78 -2.53
C LEU A 22 8.71 -12.38 -1.36
N CYS A 23 8.54 -11.88 -0.14
CA CYS A 23 9.31 -12.24 1.05
C CYS A 23 10.83 -11.93 1.00
N GLU A 24 11.32 -11.28 -0.04
CA GLU A 24 12.70 -10.80 -0.14
C GLU A 24 12.96 -9.63 0.83
N ARG A 25 14.11 -9.63 1.51
CA ARG A 25 14.54 -8.50 2.36
C ARG A 25 15.21 -7.46 1.49
N LYS A 26 14.66 -6.23 1.43
CA LYS A 26 15.27 -5.10 0.72
C LYS A 26 15.54 -3.94 1.67
N GLY A 27 16.62 -3.22 1.39
CA GLY A 27 16.92 -1.94 2.03
C GLY A 27 16.28 -0.79 1.25
N LYS A 28 15.70 0.18 1.94
CA LYS A 28 15.27 1.44 1.35
C LYS A 28 15.93 2.58 2.08
N THR A 29 16.48 3.51 1.31
CA THR A 29 17.02 4.77 1.81
C THR A 29 16.41 5.91 1.02
N LYS A 30 15.89 6.92 1.72
CA LYS A 30 15.46 8.18 1.12
C LYS A 30 16.04 9.33 1.91
N ARG A 31 16.61 10.31 1.21
CA ARG A 31 17.34 11.45 1.75
C ARG A 31 16.66 12.76 1.34
N GLY A 32 16.98 13.84 2.05
CA GLY A 32 16.59 15.21 1.67
C GLY A 32 15.31 15.72 2.32
N PHE A 33 14.87 15.13 3.43
CA PHE A 33 13.75 15.66 4.21
C PHE A 33 14.18 16.90 4.98
N LYS A 34 13.29 17.89 5.09
CA LYS A 34 13.58 19.12 5.84
C LYS A 34 13.35 18.93 7.33
N THR A 35 12.36 18.13 7.70
CA THR A 35 11.99 17.87 9.09
C THR A 35 12.04 16.38 9.43
N TYR A 36 12.22 16.09 10.72
CA TYR A 36 12.17 14.73 11.25
C TYR A 36 10.80 14.07 11.01
N ASP A 37 9.72 14.81 11.27
CA ASP A 37 8.34 14.31 11.13
C ASP A 37 7.99 13.95 9.69
N GLU A 38 8.53 14.68 8.71
CA GLU A 38 8.34 14.39 7.30
C GLU A 38 9.04 13.08 6.91
N ALA A 39 10.26 12.86 7.42
CA ALA A 39 10.99 11.61 7.21
C ALA A 39 10.28 10.42 7.86
N LEU A 40 9.74 10.59 9.07
CA LEU A 40 8.98 9.57 9.81
C LEU A 40 7.64 9.25 9.12
N SER A 41 6.88 10.28 8.74
CA SER A 41 5.61 10.11 8.03
C SER A 41 5.81 9.38 6.71
N TRP A 42 6.90 9.68 5.99
CA TRP A 42 7.25 8.97 4.78
C TRP A 42 7.61 7.51 5.02
N GLU A 43 8.33 7.18 6.10
CA GLU A 43 8.61 5.79 6.46
C GLU A 43 7.32 5.01 6.69
N ILE A 44 6.41 5.56 7.51
CA ILE A 44 5.12 4.96 7.82
C ILE A 44 4.33 4.75 6.53
N PHE A 45 4.28 5.76 5.67
CA PHE A 45 3.63 5.67 4.37
C PHE A 45 4.25 4.56 3.50
N PHE A 46 5.58 4.49 3.41
CA PHE A 46 6.28 3.49 2.61
C PHE A 46 6.08 2.07 3.13
N MET A 47 6.18 1.86 4.45
CA MET A 47 5.92 0.55 5.06
C MET A 47 4.50 0.11 4.79
N ASN A 48 3.54 1.03 4.95
CA ASN A 48 2.15 0.78 4.63
C ASN A 48 1.94 0.39 3.15
N GLU A 49 2.62 1.05 2.20
CA GLU A 49 2.56 0.67 0.78
C GLU A 49 3.19 -0.70 0.49
N ASN A 50 4.23 -1.09 1.24
CA ASN A 50 5.01 -2.29 0.97
C ASN A 50 4.73 -3.47 1.92
N MET A 51 3.83 -3.33 2.89
CA MET A 51 3.35 -4.44 3.72
C MET A 51 2.83 -5.55 2.81
N GLY A 52 3.32 -6.78 3.02
CA GLY A 52 3.00 -7.94 2.18
C GLY A 52 1.50 -8.23 2.10
N PHE A 53 1.11 -8.97 1.05
CA PHE A 53 -0.29 -9.25 0.72
C PHE A 53 -1.16 -9.78 1.87
N GLY A 54 -0.58 -10.46 2.87
CA GLY A 54 -1.32 -11.07 3.98
C GLY A 54 -1.97 -10.07 4.95
N GLU A 55 -1.34 -8.93 5.22
CA GLU A 55 -1.86 -7.90 6.15
C GLU A 55 -2.68 -6.83 5.43
N LEU A 56 -2.73 -6.88 4.10
CA LEU A 56 -3.42 -5.89 3.29
C LEU A 56 -4.93 -6.12 3.36
N THR A 57 -5.70 -5.08 3.69
CA THR A 57 -7.15 -5.12 3.61
C THR A 57 -7.61 -5.11 2.14
N PHE A 58 -8.68 -5.83 1.81
CA PHE A 58 -9.23 -5.88 0.45
C PHE A 58 -9.54 -4.48 -0.11
N LYS A 59 -10.06 -3.55 0.72
CA LYS A 59 -10.31 -2.15 0.32
C LYS A 59 -9.05 -1.39 -0.08
N ARG A 60 -7.90 -1.73 0.51
CA ARG A 60 -6.63 -1.10 0.16
C ARG A 60 -6.07 -1.68 -1.13
N LEU A 61 -6.16 -2.99 -1.32
CA LEU A 61 -5.80 -3.63 -2.59
C LEU A 61 -6.64 -3.10 -3.74
N SER A 62 -7.96 -2.96 -3.55
CA SER A 62 -8.84 -2.49 -4.63
C SER A 62 -8.46 -1.09 -5.10
N LYS A 63 -8.03 -0.19 -4.21
CA LYS A 63 -7.51 1.14 -4.58
C LYS A 63 -6.25 1.05 -5.45
N ILE A 64 -5.30 0.20 -5.07
CA ILE A 64 -4.06 -0.01 -5.84
C ILE A 64 -4.42 -0.56 -7.23
N PHE A 65 -5.27 -1.58 -7.29
CA PHE A 65 -5.74 -2.18 -8.53
C PHE A 65 -6.46 -1.18 -9.45
N VAL A 66 -7.33 -0.34 -8.90
CA VAL A 66 -8.07 0.69 -9.64
C VAL A 66 -7.09 1.72 -10.20
N ASN A 67 -6.13 2.19 -9.39
CA ASN A 67 -5.12 3.14 -9.84
C ASN A 67 -4.27 2.60 -11.00
N ASP A 68 -3.84 1.34 -10.90
CA ASP A 68 -3.05 0.68 -11.94
C ASP A 68 -3.87 0.40 -13.21
N SER A 69 -5.15 0.04 -13.04
CA SER A 69 -6.06 -0.23 -14.14
C SER A 69 -6.35 1.03 -14.96
N LYS A 70 -6.47 2.20 -14.31
CA LYS A 70 -6.87 3.45 -14.97
C LYS A 70 -6.05 3.79 -16.22
N ASN A 71 -4.75 3.46 -16.23
CA ASN A 71 -3.86 3.77 -17.35
C ASN A 71 -3.89 2.72 -18.47
N ARG A 72 -4.49 1.54 -18.23
CA ARG A 72 -4.46 0.39 -19.16
C ARG A 72 -5.76 0.16 -19.92
N ILE A 73 -6.89 0.62 -19.39
CA ILE A 73 -8.23 0.32 -19.93
C ILE A 73 -9.00 1.58 -20.32
N MET A 74 -9.92 1.42 -21.27
CA MET A 74 -10.81 2.48 -21.72
C MET A 74 -11.70 2.98 -20.56
N GLN A 75 -12.01 4.27 -20.56
CA GLN A 75 -12.72 4.95 -19.47
C GLN A 75 -14.08 4.33 -19.14
N SER A 76 -14.84 3.88 -20.14
CA SER A 76 -16.15 3.24 -19.94
C SER A 76 -16.02 1.90 -19.20
N THR A 77 -15.08 1.06 -19.62
CA THR A 77 -14.78 -0.22 -18.95
C THR A 77 -14.23 0.00 -17.54
N TYR A 78 -13.40 1.04 -17.35
CA TYR A 78 -12.90 1.44 -16.04
C TYR A 78 -14.03 1.81 -15.09
N SER A 79 -14.97 2.65 -15.55
CA SER A 79 -16.12 3.08 -14.75
C SER A 79 -16.97 1.89 -14.32
N ASN A 80 -17.25 0.95 -15.23
CA ASN A 80 -18.01 -0.27 -14.91
C ASN A 80 -17.30 -1.14 -13.86
N LYS A 81 -15.98 -1.35 -13.99
CA LYS A 81 -15.19 -2.10 -13.00
C LYS A 81 -15.17 -1.40 -11.65
N TYR A 82 -14.94 -0.09 -11.62
CA TYR A 82 -14.94 0.72 -10.41
C TYR A 82 -16.29 0.63 -9.68
N ASN A 83 -17.39 0.79 -10.42
CA ASN A 83 -18.74 0.71 -9.86
C ASN A 83 -19.05 -0.68 -9.32
N TYR A 84 -18.70 -1.74 -10.05
CA TYR A 84 -18.90 -3.11 -9.58
C TYR A 84 -18.12 -3.39 -8.29
N ILE A 85 -16.85 -2.99 -8.23
CA ILE A 85 -16.01 -3.15 -7.05
C ILE A 85 -16.61 -2.42 -5.84
N ASN A 86 -17.04 -1.18 -6.01
CA ASN A 86 -17.60 -0.38 -4.91
C ASN A 86 -18.99 -0.85 -4.47
N ALA A 87 -19.84 -1.28 -5.40
CA ALA A 87 -21.21 -1.67 -5.11
C ALA A 87 -21.33 -3.10 -4.60
N ARG A 88 -20.48 -4.04 -5.08
CA ARG A 88 -20.62 -5.47 -4.77
C ARG A 88 -19.50 -6.05 -3.92
N LEU A 89 -18.24 -5.71 -4.22
CA LEU A 89 -17.10 -6.34 -3.55
C LEU A 89 -16.73 -5.65 -2.23
N LEU A 90 -16.70 -4.31 -2.22
CA LEU A 90 -16.32 -3.54 -1.03
C LEU A 90 -17.26 -3.68 0.17
N PRO A 91 -18.60 -3.78 0.03
CA PRO A 91 -19.47 -3.90 1.19
C PRO A 91 -19.20 -5.15 2.02
N PHE A 92 -18.83 -6.25 1.37
CA PHE A 92 -18.58 -7.53 2.04
C PHE A 92 -17.10 -7.73 2.40
N PHE A 93 -16.19 -7.63 1.43
CA PHE A 93 -14.77 -7.91 1.65
C PHE A 93 -13.98 -6.71 2.17
N GLY A 94 -14.54 -5.50 2.13
CA GLY A 94 -13.78 -4.25 2.27
C GLY A 94 -12.91 -4.15 3.52
N CYS A 95 -13.37 -4.69 4.66
CA CYS A 95 -12.64 -4.68 5.93
C CYS A 95 -11.82 -5.97 6.19
N MET A 96 -11.96 -6.99 5.35
CA MET A 96 -11.26 -8.26 5.51
C MET A 96 -9.81 -8.14 5.04
N LYS A 97 -8.88 -8.77 5.76
CA LYS A 97 -7.51 -8.96 5.28
C LYS A 97 -7.49 -10.01 4.20
N ILE A 98 -6.68 -9.80 3.15
CA ILE A 98 -6.62 -10.71 2.01
C ILE A 98 -6.13 -12.10 2.41
N GLY A 99 -5.19 -12.18 3.34
CA GLY A 99 -4.71 -13.46 3.87
C GLY A 99 -5.77 -14.26 4.64
N GLU A 100 -6.85 -13.61 5.06
CA GLU A 100 -7.94 -14.21 5.84
C GLU A 100 -9.15 -14.58 4.97
N ILE A 101 -9.17 -14.23 3.68
CA ILE A 101 -10.26 -14.57 2.77
C ILE A 101 -10.22 -16.07 2.47
N LYS A 102 -11.18 -16.80 3.03
CA LYS A 102 -11.40 -18.23 2.82
C LYS A 102 -12.45 -18.47 1.72
N PRO A 103 -12.45 -19.67 1.10
CA PRO A 103 -13.49 -20.05 0.14
C PRO A 103 -14.92 -19.93 0.68
N LEU A 104 -15.11 -20.10 2.00
CA LEU A 104 -16.42 -19.92 2.65
C LEU A 104 -16.93 -18.48 2.50
N HIS A 105 -16.07 -17.48 2.67
CA HIS A 105 -16.44 -16.07 2.50
C HIS A 105 -16.81 -15.75 1.05
N VAL A 106 -16.20 -16.43 0.08
CA VAL A 106 -16.56 -16.30 -1.35
C VAL A 106 -17.92 -16.94 -1.65
N ARG A 107 -18.31 -17.98 -0.91
CA ARG A 107 -19.63 -18.62 -1.04
C ARG A 107 -20.75 -17.79 -0.40
N GLU A 108 -20.44 -17.06 0.68
CA GLU A 108 -21.41 -16.21 1.40
C GLU A 108 -21.71 -14.90 0.68
N TRP A 109 -20.76 -14.40 -0.10
CA TRP A 109 -20.90 -13.24 -0.98
C TRP A 109 -21.65 -13.58 -2.27
#